data_AF-A0A2V9JWB4-F1
#
_entry.id   AF-A0A2V9JWB4-F1
#
_cell.length_a   1.000
_cell.length_b   1.000
_cell.length_c   1.000
_cell.angle_alpha   90.00
_cell.angle_beta   90.00
_cell.angle_gamma   90.00
#
_symmetry.space_group_name_H-M   'P 1'
#
loop_
_entity.id
_entity.type
_entity.pdbx_description
1 polymer ?
#
loop_
_entity_poly.entity_id
_entity_poly.type
_entity_poly.pdbx_seq_one_letter_code
_entity_poly.pdbx_strand_id
1 'polypeptide(L)'
;MRVLDFRFWKSKMHQRRRYVIGLAIGSAILLVSSIGMAQDIDEKRWKTHAFVTWYDVGAPLGKFILIRKDANVCAIRFTEYHRGNDAKAPTVFSSGEESLDAKYECFCRSEGGGGFGNATLGEVNKSASWGIGRLAFGGGKTNVRCGPFKLPWMYPARVSFHIEGTKLGDHGIELAPTRWSTINEVNLSARLRWFRYDERRKPTYIPSEDL
;
A
#
# COMPACT_ATOMS: atom_id res chain seq x y z
N MET A 1 45.13 -40.50 64.22
CA MET A 1 44.95 -40.47 62.75
C MET A 1 44.94 -39.00 62.35
N ARG A 2 45.84 -38.63 61.41
CA ARG A 2 46.17 -37.28 60.91
C ARG A 2 44.96 -36.61 60.22
N VAL A 3 44.83 -35.31 59.93
CA VAL A 3 45.48 -34.00 60.22
C VAL A 3 44.49 -32.98 59.59
N LEU A 4 44.44 -31.77 60.14
CA LEU A 4 43.73 -30.59 59.65
C LEU A 4 44.25 -30.06 58.29
N ASP A 5 43.28 -29.68 57.44
CA ASP A 5 43.19 -28.42 56.68
C ASP A 5 44.14 -28.11 55.49
N PHE A 6 43.67 -27.15 54.68
CA PHE A 6 44.36 -26.25 53.74
C PHE A 6 44.21 -26.42 52.20
N ARG A 7 43.62 -25.35 51.65
CA ARG A 7 43.89 -24.60 50.38
C ARG A 7 43.03 -24.90 49.17
N PHE A 8 42.19 -23.95 48.75
CA PHE A 8 42.50 -22.72 48.00
C PHE A 8 43.00 -22.96 46.56
N TRP A 9 42.20 -22.44 45.63
CA TRP A 9 42.62 -21.63 44.48
C TRP A 9 42.80 -22.27 43.09
N LYS A 10 41.93 -21.77 42.21
CA LYS A 10 42.19 -21.26 40.85
C LYS A 10 42.29 -22.25 39.67
N SER A 11 41.27 -22.10 38.82
CA SER A 11 41.42 -21.56 37.46
C SER A 11 42.00 -22.47 36.37
N LYS A 12 41.14 -22.91 35.44
CA LYS A 12 41.12 -22.51 34.01
C LYS A 12 40.06 -23.35 33.28
N MET A 13 39.01 -22.75 32.75
CA MET A 13 38.94 -22.18 31.39
C MET A 13 38.86 -23.27 30.30
N HIS A 14 37.72 -23.25 29.58
CA HIS A 14 37.44 -23.82 28.24
C HIS A 14 36.91 -25.26 28.09
N GLN A 15 35.58 -25.37 27.86
CA GLN A 15 34.97 -25.87 26.61
C GLN A 15 33.43 -25.70 26.70
N ARG A 16 32.88 -24.55 26.31
CA ARG A 16 32.22 -24.23 25.01
C ARG A 16 31.07 -25.17 24.59
N ARG A 17 29.90 -24.52 24.35
CA ARG A 17 28.62 -24.97 23.75
C ARG A 17 27.67 -25.62 24.77
N ARG A 18 26.57 -24.99 25.18
CA ARG A 18 25.44 -24.62 24.32
C ARG A 18 24.81 -23.27 24.69
N TYR A 19 24.47 -22.54 23.63
CA TYR A 19 23.92 -21.20 23.58
C TYR A 19 22.44 -21.17 23.99
N VAL A 20 22.08 -20.11 24.71
CA VAL A 20 20.90 -19.24 24.51
C VAL A 20 19.73 -19.87 23.73
N ILE A 21 18.65 -20.21 24.44
CA ILE A 21 17.30 -20.15 23.87
C ILE A 21 16.53 -19.16 24.74
N GLY A 22 16.83 -17.87 24.52
CA GLY A 22 16.01 -16.78 24.98
C GLY A 22 14.81 -16.63 24.06
N LEU A 23 13.63 -16.47 24.67
CA LEU A 23 12.48 -15.70 24.19
C LEU A 23 12.46 -15.38 22.67
N ALA A 24 11.80 -16.25 21.91
CA ALA A 24 11.22 -15.91 20.61
C ALA A 24 9.70 -16.14 20.65
N ILE A 25 9.04 -15.56 21.66
CA ILE A 25 7.57 -15.41 21.70
C ILE A 25 7.31 -13.91 21.64
N GLY A 26 7.33 -13.36 20.42
CA GLY A 26 7.13 -11.93 20.24
C GLY A 26 7.51 -11.48 18.85
N SER A 27 6.73 -11.87 17.84
CA SER A 27 6.70 -11.21 16.51
C SER A 27 5.59 -11.69 15.56
N ALA A 28 4.65 -12.55 15.97
CA ALA A 28 3.61 -13.05 15.06
C ALA A 28 2.17 -12.62 15.40
N ILE A 29 1.95 -11.88 16.49
CA ILE A 29 0.58 -11.57 16.99
C ILE A 29 0.14 -10.12 16.70
N LEU A 30 0.98 -9.27 16.08
CA LEU A 30 0.63 -7.86 15.83
C LEU A 30 0.42 -7.46 14.35
N LEU A 31 0.43 -8.40 13.40
CA LEU A 31 0.21 -8.08 11.98
C LEU A 31 -1.13 -8.56 11.40
N VAL A 32 -1.96 -9.29 12.16
CA VAL A 32 -3.21 -9.86 11.63
C VAL A 32 -4.45 -9.02 11.98
N SER A 33 -4.38 -8.15 12.99
CA SER A 33 -5.50 -7.30 13.39
C SER A 33 -5.63 -6.01 12.57
N SER A 34 -4.63 -5.62 11.78
CA SER A 34 -4.66 -4.40 10.97
C SER A 34 -5.18 -4.58 9.55
N ILE A 35 -5.43 -5.82 9.09
CA ILE A 35 -5.96 -6.08 7.74
C ILE A 35 -7.49 -6.11 7.72
N GLY A 36 -8.14 -6.56 8.81
CA GLY A 36 -9.59 -6.69 8.89
C GLY A 36 -10.35 -5.42 9.36
N MET A 37 -9.68 -4.45 9.99
CA MET A 37 -10.35 -3.28 10.59
C MET A 37 -10.40 -2.03 9.70
N ALA A 38 -9.95 -2.12 8.44
CA ALA A 38 -9.88 -0.97 7.52
C ALA A 38 -10.71 -1.13 6.24
N GLN A 39 -11.55 -2.17 6.11
CA GLN A 39 -12.33 -2.40 4.88
C GLN A 39 -13.75 -1.85 4.94
N ASP A 40 -14.26 -1.52 6.13
CA ASP A 40 -15.55 -0.82 6.33
C ASP A 40 -15.39 0.71 6.25
N ILE A 41 -14.40 1.17 5.47
CA ILE A 41 -14.24 2.58 5.16
C ILE A 41 -15.40 3.00 4.27
N ASP A 42 -16.46 3.49 4.92
CA ASP A 42 -17.62 4.24 4.42
C ASP A 42 -17.58 4.46 2.91
N GLU A 43 -18.13 3.51 2.14
CA GLU A 43 -18.11 3.53 0.67
C GLU A 43 -18.59 4.87 0.10
N LYS A 44 -19.46 5.58 0.85
CA LYS A 44 -19.98 6.90 0.51
C LYS A 44 -18.90 7.99 0.50
N ARG A 45 -17.89 7.92 1.38
CA ARG A 45 -16.84 8.95 1.46
C ARG A 45 -15.93 8.95 0.23
N TRP A 46 -15.72 7.81 -0.42
CA TRP A 46 -14.89 7.74 -1.64
C TRP A 46 -15.47 8.50 -2.83
N LYS A 47 -16.75 8.87 -2.80
CA LYS A 47 -17.36 9.68 -3.86
C LYS A 47 -17.05 11.17 -3.70
N THR A 48 -16.67 11.60 -2.50
CA THR A 48 -16.59 13.02 -2.12
C THR A 48 -15.26 13.42 -1.50
N HIS A 49 -14.45 12.47 -1.05
CA HIS A 49 -13.20 12.73 -0.35
C HIS A 49 -12.03 12.00 -1.01
N ALA A 50 -10.90 12.70 -1.10
CA ALA A 50 -9.61 12.05 -1.21
C ALA A 50 -9.23 11.45 0.14
N PHE A 51 -8.46 10.37 0.10
CA PHE A 51 -7.93 9.73 1.30
C PHE A 51 -6.42 9.62 1.16
N VAL A 52 -5.72 10.07 2.20
CA VAL A 52 -4.27 10.05 2.22
C VAL A 52 -3.81 9.34 3.48
N THR A 53 -3.00 8.30 3.32
CA THR A 53 -2.36 7.59 4.43
C THR A 53 -0.84 7.78 4.35
N TRP A 54 -0.13 7.12 5.27
CA TRP A 54 1.32 7.02 5.22
C TRP A 54 1.82 6.25 3.98
N TYR A 55 1.00 5.36 3.41
CA TYR A 55 1.40 4.39 2.37
C TYR A 55 0.71 4.59 1.01
N ASP A 56 -0.47 5.21 0.98
CA ASP A 56 -1.31 5.31 -0.22
C ASP A 56 -2.07 6.63 -0.31
N VAL A 57 -2.50 6.93 -1.54
CA VAL A 57 -3.36 8.07 -1.87
C VAL A 57 -4.52 7.58 -2.72
N GLY A 58 -5.72 8.03 -2.37
CA GLY A 58 -6.93 7.94 -3.17
C GLY A 58 -7.46 9.30 -3.56
N ALA A 59 -8.00 9.40 -4.77
CA ALA A 59 -8.86 10.49 -5.18
C ALA A 59 -10.33 10.05 -5.14
N PRO A 60 -11.28 10.99 -5.07
CA PRO A 60 -12.67 10.67 -5.28
C PRO A 60 -12.89 9.97 -6.63
N LEU A 61 -13.92 9.12 -6.72
CA LEU A 61 -14.26 8.43 -7.97
C LEU A 61 -14.43 9.43 -9.12
N GLY A 62 -13.85 9.12 -10.28
CA GLY A 62 -13.89 9.98 -11.46
C GLY A 62 -12.98 11.21 -11.38
N LYS A 63 -12.12 11.32 -10.36
CA LYS A 63 -11.13 12.38 -10.22
C LYS A 63 -9.70 11.86 -10.40
N PHE A 64 -8.79 12.75 -10.79
CA PHE A 64 -7.40 12.37 -11.06
C PHE A 64 -6.54 12.30 -9.79
N ILE A 65 -5.70 11.27 -9.74
CA ILE A 65 -4.47 11.22 -8.96
C ILE A 65 -3.32 11.50 -9.91
N LEU A 66 -2.57 12.56 -9.67
CA LEU A 66 -1.32 12.80 -10.38
C LEU A 66 -0.18 12.03 -9.72
N ILE A 67 0.70 11.49 -10.55
CA ILE A 67 1.94 10.83 -10.16
C ILE A 67 3.08 11.63 -10.77
N ARG A 68 4.13 11.88 -9.99
CA ARG A 68 5.41 12.31 -10.54
C ARG A 68 6.58 11.60 -9.90
N LYS A 69 7.59 11.33 -10.73
CA LYS A 69 8.95 10.93 -10.33
C LYS A 69 9.90 11.43 -11.41
N ASP A 70 10.96 12.12 -10.99
CA ASP A 70 11.94 12.70 -11.91
C ASP A 70 11.26 13.59 -12.97
N ALA A 71 11.49 13.33 -14.26
CA ALA A 71 10.85 14.05 -15.36
C ALA A 71 9.47 13.50 -15.77
N ASN A 72 9.05 12.38 -15.19
CA ASN A 72 7.83 11.68 -15.58
C ASN A 72 6.63 12.15 -14.78
N VAL A 73 5.55 12.52 -15.48
CA VAL A 73 4.26 12.88 -14.88
C VAL A 73 3.15 12.13 -15.58
N CYS A 74 2.30 11.47 -14.79
CA CYS A 74 1.11 10.82 -15.28
C CYS A 74 -0.11 11.14 -14.39
N ALA A 75 -1.30 10.93 -14.93
CA ALA A 75 -2.58 11.12 -14.27
C ALA A 75 -3.38 9.82 -14.36
N ILE A 76 -3.83 9.30 -13.22
CA ILE A 76 -4.72 8.14 -13.12
C ILE A 76 -6.09 8.60 -12.69
N ARG A 77 -7.14 8.11 -13.34
CA ARG A 77 -8.53 8.29 -12.93
C ARG A 77 -9.21 6.94 -12.86
N PHE A 78 -9.70 6.56 -11.68
CA PHE A 78 -10.59 5.42 -11.56
C PHE A 78 -11.99 5.83 -12.02
N THR A 79 -12.57 5.04 -12.93
CA THR A 79 -13.88 5.32 -13.54
C THR A 79 -14.97 4.49 -12.91
N GLU A 80 -14.65 3.24 -12.54
CA GLU A 80 -15.58 2.28 -11.97
C GLU A 80 -14.87 1.42 -10.94
N TYR A 81 -15.62 0.96 -9.94
CA TYR A 81 -15.22 -0.14 -9.07
C TYR A 81 -16.43 -1.02 -8.80
N HIS A 82 -16.19 -2.30 -8.58
CA HIS A 82 -17.20 -3.24 -8.15
C HIS A 82 -16.65 -4.12 -7.02
N ARG A 83 -17.56 -4.47 -6.11
CA ARG A 83 -17.33 -5.42 -5.04
C ARG A 83 -18.36 -6.51 -5.21
N GLY A 84 -17.90 -7.65 -5.68
CA GLY A 84 -18.70 -8.85 -5.88
C GLY A 84 -18.65 -9.73 -4.64
N ASN A 85 -19.81 -10.27 -4.30
CA ASN A 85 -20.08 -11.11 -3.13
C ASN A 85 -19.78 -10.42 -1.79
N ASP A 86 -20.75 -10.41 -0.88
CA ASP A 86 -20.49 -9.97 0.49
C ASP A 86 -19.40 -10.86 1.09
N ALA A 87 -18.38 -10.24 1.69
CA ALA A 87 -17.37 -10.95 2.43
C ALA A 87 -18.08 -11.79 3.50
N LYS A 88 -18.23 -13.11 3.26
CA LYS A 88 -18.57 -14.06 4.31
C LYS A 88 -17.63 -13.78 5.47
N ALA A 89 -18.14 -13.83 6.70
CA ALA A 89 -17.35 -13.52 7.89
C ALA A 89 -15.97 -14.17 7.77
N PRO A 90 -14.88 -13.38 7.74
CA PRO A 90 -13.56 -13.90 7.44
C PRO A 90 -13.23 -14.99 8.44
N THR A 91 -12.83 -16.16 7.93
CA THR A 91 -12.24 -17.19 8.80
C THR A 91 -10.74 -16.96 8.85
N VAL A 92 -10.06 -17.63 9.78
CA VAL A 92 -8.59 -17.62 9.88
C VAL A 92 -7.91 -17.99 8.54
N PHE A 93 -8.62 -18.67 7.63
CA PHE A 93 -8.06 -19.25 6.41
C PHE A 93 -8.80 -18.84 5.12
N SER A 94 -9.81 -17.97 5.18
CA SER A 94 -10.58 -17.59 3.99
C SER A 94 -11.19 -16.20 4.16
N SER A 95 -11.00 -15.38 3.13
CA SER A 95 -11.70 -14.09 2.96
C SER A 95 -13.08 -14.24 2.28
N GLY A 96 -13.62 -15.47 2.23
CA GLY A 96 -14.90 -15.76 1.60
C GLY A 96 -14.79 -15.85 0.08
N GLU A 97 -15.80 -15.32 -0.61
CA GLU A 97 -15.89 -15.26 -2.08
C GLU A 97 -15.77 -13.82 -2.60
N GLU A 98 -15.27 -12.90 -1.76
CA GLU A 98 -15.13 -11.48 -2.10
C GLU A 98 -14.24 -11.31 -3.35
N SER A 99 -14.74 -10.55 -4.31
CA SER A 99 -13.98 -10.08 -5.45
C SER A 99 -14.04 -8.57 -5.50
N LEU A 100 -12.89 -7.92 -5.64
CA LEU A 100 -12.78 -6.49 -5.79
C LEU A 100 -12.23 -6.19 -7.17
N ASP A 101 -12.84 -5.26 -7.89
CA ASP A 101 -12.35 -4.82 -9.18
C ASP A 101 -12.49 -3.31 -9.35
N ALA A 102 -11.64 -2.75 -10.19
CA ALA A 102 -11.73 -1.36 -10.61
C ALA A 102 -11.20 -1.18 -12.03
N LYS A 103 -11.81 -0.25 -12.75
CA LYS A 103 -11.35 0.25 -14.05
C LYS A 103 -10.74 1.62 -13.88
N TYR A 104 -9.70 1.89 -14.65
CA TYR A 104 -9.00 3.15 -14.62
C TYR A 104 -8.53 3.57 -16.01
N GLU A 105 -8.34 4.87 -16.13
CA GLU A 105 -7.70 5.51 -17.27
C GLU A 105 -6.39 6.12 -16.81
N CYS A 106 -5.38 6.03 -17.66
CA CYS A 106 -4.08 6.61 -17.44
C CYS A 106 -3.74 7.57 -18.59
N PHE A 107 -3.21 8.74 -18.23
CA PHE A 107 -2.67 9.71 -19.17
C PHE A 107 -1.25 10.02 -18.74
N CYS A 108 -0.27 9.81 -19.61
CA CYS A 108 1.11 10.19 -19.34
C CYS A 108 1.54 11.32 -20.25
N ARG A 109 2.38 12.20 -19.70
CA ARG A 109 2.99 13.27 -20.47
C ARG A 109 4.04 12.68 -21.42
N SER A 110 4.05 13.12 -22.67
CA SER A 110 5.08 12.72 -23.63
C SER A 110 6.45 13.25 -23.20
N GLU A 111 7.50 12.47 -23.48
CA GLU A 111 8.88 12.92 -23.32
C GLU A 111 9.10 14.23 -24.09
N GLY A 112 9.67 15.25 -23.45
CA GLY A 112 9.90 16.57 -24.05
C GLY A 112 8.92 17.69 -23.65
N GLY A 113 8.02 17.44 -22.70
CA GLY A 113 7.23 18.52 -22.08
C GLY A 113 5.97 18.93 -22.84
N GLY A 114 5.49 18.10 -23.77
CA GLY A 114 4.17 18.24 -24.39
C GLY A 114 3.01 18.06 -23.39
N GLY A 115 1.78 18.14 -23.88
CA GLY A 115 0.58 17.83 -23.08
C GLY A 115 0.48 16.35 -22.69
N PHE A 116 -0.61 15.98 -22.03
CA PHE A 116 -0.95 14.58 -21.79
C PHE A 116 -1.33 13.90 -23.12
N GLY A 117 -0.80 12.69 -23.33
CA GLY A 117 -1.13 11.88 -24.49
C GLY A 117 -2.52 11.23 -24.41
N ASN A 118 -2.77 10.26 -25.29
CA ASN A 118 -4.03 9.51 -25.31
C ASN A 118 -4.22 8.68 -24.03
N ALA A 119 -5.48 8.46 -23.68
CA ALA A 119 -5.86 7.61 -22.57
C ALA A 119 -5.42 6.16 -22.81
N THR A 120 -4.72 5.57 -21.84
CA THR A 120 -4.51 4.13 -21.74
C THR A 120 -5.50 3.57 -20.74
N LEU A 121 -6.33 2.62 -21.17
CA LEU A 121 -7.32 1.96 -20.31
C LEU A 121 -6.69 0.79 -19.57
N GLY A 122 -7.11 0.56 -18.34
CA GLY A 122 -6.70 -0.61 -17.58
C GLY A 122 -7.74 -1.06 -16.57
N GLU A 123 -7.62 -2.32 -16.17
CA GLU A 123 -8.35 -2.90 -15.06
C GLU A 123 -7.39 -3.46 -14.01
N VAL A 124 -7.87 -3.47 -12.78
CA VAL A 124 -7.27 -4.14 -11.63
C VAL A 124 -8.33 -4.97 -10.94
N ASN A 125 -7.92 -6.13 -10.43
CA ASN A 125 -8.81 -7.00 -9.66
C ASN A 125 -8.03 -7.69 -8.53
N LYS A 126 -8.77 -8.04 -7.49
CA LYS A 126 -8.30 -8.82 -6.35
C LYS A 126 -9.36 -9.87 -6.07
N SER A 127 -8.98 -11.12 -6.23
CA SER A 127 -9.83 -12.27 -5.89
C SER A 127 -9.71 -12.60 -4.41
N ALA A 128 -10.69 -13.34 -3.90
CA ALA A 128 -10.66 -13.84 -2.54
C ALA A 128 -9.34 -14.57 -2.25
N SER A 129 -8.73 -14.20 -1.14
CA SER A 129 -7.61 -14.93 -0.57
C SER A 129 -8.12 -16.17 0.18
N TRP A 130 -7.43 -17.29 -0.02
CA TRP A 130 -7.64 -18.54 0.71
C TRP A 130 -6.31 -19.04 1.28
N GLY A 131 -6.34 -19.84 2.34
CA GLY A 131 -5.14 -20.30 3.02
C GLY A 131 -5.23 -21.73 3.52
N ILE A 132 -4.05 -22.34 3.68
CA ILE A 132 -3.88 -23.65 4.34
C ILE A 132 -2.74 -23.48 5.35
N GLY A 133 -3.04 -23.67 6.64
CA GLY A 133 -2.04 -23.52 7.71
C GLY A 133 -1.45 -22.11 7.77
N ARG A 134 -0.15 -21.96 7.46
CA ARG A 134 0.55 -20.66 7.46
C ARG A 134 0.68 -20.03 6.07
N LEU A 135 0.08 -20.63 5.05
CA LEU A 135 0.13 -20.16 3.67
C LEU A 135 -1.15 -19.41 3.32
N ALA A 136 -1.01 -18.26 2.67
CA ALA A 136 -2.11 -17.47 2.12
C ALA A 136 -1.88 -17.26 0.63
N PHE A 137 -2.90 -17.56 -0.17
CA PHE A 137 -2.91 -17.44 -1.62
C PHE A 137 -3.97 -16.43 -1.99
N GLY A 138 -3.55 -15.32 -2.60
CA GLY A 138 -4.43 -14.33 -3.20
C GLY A 138 -4.17 -14.25 -4.69
N GLY A 139 -5.22 -14.01 -5.47
CA GLY A 139 -5.14 -13.86 -6.92
C GLY A 139 -5.49 -12.44 -7.35
N GLY A 140 -5.09 -12.10 -8.58
CA GLY A 140 -5.58 -10.92 -9.29
C GLY A 140 -4.51 -9.97 -9.77
N LYS A 141 -4.93 -9.05 -10.63
CA LYS A 141 -4.09 -7.97 -11.16
C LYS A 141 -4.17 -6.78 -10.22
N THR A 142 -3.32 -6.76 -9.21
CA THR A 142 -3.36 -5.77 -8.13
C THR A 142 -2.47 -4.54 -8.36
N ASN A 143 -1.99 -4.33 -9.59
CA ASN A 143 -1.12 -3.20 -9.91
C ASN A 143 -1.69 -2.36 -11.05
N VAL A 144 -1.84 -1.05 -10.79
CA VAL A 144 -2.13 -0.05 -11.82
C VAL A 144 -0.84 0.24 -12.58
N ARG A 145 -0.92 0.12 -13.91
CA ARG A 145 0.15 0.54 -14.82
C ARG A 145 -0.22 1.86 -15.47
N CYS A 146 0.65 2.85 -15.34
CA CYS A 146 0.48 4.15 -15.95
C CYS A 146 1.83 4.70 -16.41
N GLY A 147 2.12 4.55 -17.71
CA GLY A 147 3.44 4.82 -18.28
C GLY A 147 4.53 4.00 -17.57
N PRO A 148 5.59 4.63 -17.04
CA PRO A 148 6.67 3.93 -16.33
C PRO A 148 6.25 3.47 -14.92
N PHE A 149 5.10 3.91 -14.41
CA PHE A 149 4.66 3.62 -13.05
C PHE A 149 3.86 2.32 -12.99
N LYS A 150 4.27 1.42 -12.08
CA LYS A 150 3.54 0.21 -11.71
C LYS A 150 3.25 0.27 -10.20
N LEU A 151 2.06 0.74 -9.84
CA LEU A 151 1.69 1.03 -8.45
C LEU A 151 0.72 -0.03 -7.92
N PRO A 152 0.95 -0.60 -6.73
CA PRO A 152 -0.05 -1.39 -6.02
C PRO A 152 -1.35 -0.62 -5.88
N TRP A 153 -2.45 -1.29 -6.22
CA TRP A 153 -3.82 -0.80 -6.13
C TRP A 153 -4.48 -1.25 -4.83
N MET A 154 -5.02 -0.28 -4.11
CA MET A 154 -5.77 -0.49 -2.89
C MET A 154 -7.22 -0.10 -3.19
N TYR A 155 -8.14 -1.03 -2.95
CA TYR A 155 -9.57 -0.77 -3.14
C TYR A 155 -10.03 0.45 -2.30
N PRO A 156 -10.98 1.27 -2.82
CA PRO A 156 -11.57 1.19 -4.16
C PRO A 156 -10.76 1.92 -5.24
N ALA A 157 -10.22 3.10 -4.95
CA ALA A 157 -9.62 4.00 -5.93
C ALA A 157 -8.30 4.61 -5.44
N ARG A 158 -7.42 3.77 -4.88
CA ARG A 158 -6.17 4.20 -4.27
C ARG A 158 -4.95 3.54 -4.89
N VAL A 159 -3.84 4.25 -4.89
CA VAL A 159 -2.55 3.75 -5.34
C VAL A 159 -1.48 4.02 -4.28
N SER A 160 -0.55 3.10 -4.15
CA SER A 160 0.55 3.16 -3.18
C SER A 160 1.68 4.10 -3.63
N PHE A 161 2.42 4.65 -2.66
CA PHE A 161 3.71 5.31 -2.88
C PHE A 161 4.84 4.36 -3.32
N HIS A 162 4.63 3.04 -3.25
CA HIS A 162 5.61 2.05 -3.67
C HIS A 162 5.47 1.74 -5.17
N ILE A 163 6.55 1.85 -5.93
CA ILE A 163 6.59 1.32 -7.31
C ILE A 163 7.06 -0.12 -7.24
N GLU A 164 6.32 -1.05 -7.84
CA GLU A 164 6.74 -2.44 -7.92
C GLU A 164 8.06 -2.57 -8.70
N GLY A 165 9.02 -3.31 -8.12
CA GLY A 165 10.35 -3.51 -8.69
C GLY A 165 11.40 -2.49 -8.25
N THR A 166 11.03 -1.49 -7.43
CA THR A 166 12.02 -0.62 -6.76
C THR A 166 12.48 -1.22 -5.44
N LYS A 167 13.67 -0.81 -4.98
CA LYS A 167 14.23 -1.27 -3.70
C LYS A 167 13.33 -0.83 -2.55
N LEU A 168 13.28 -1.64 -1.49
CA LEU A 168 12.60 -1.28 -0.26
C LEU A 168 13.16 0.06 0.26
N GLY A 169 12.28 1.04 0.51
CA GLY A 169 12.65 2.39 0.91
C GLY A 169 12.81 3.41 -0.23
N ASP A 170 12.80 3.00 -1.51
CA ASP A 170 12.74 3.94 -2.64
C ASP A 170 11.30 4.43 -2.85
N HIS A 171 10.90 5.41 -2.05
CA HIS A 171 9.62 6.11 -2.10
C HIS A 171 9.71 7.45 -2.85
N GLY A 172 10.58 7.54 -3.86
CA GLY A 172 10.86 8.78 -4.57
C GLY A 172 9.68 9.36 -5.38
N ILE A 173 8.51 8.73 -5.38
CA ILE A 173 7.33 9.26 -6.07
C ILE A 173 6.54 10.21 -5.20
N GLU A 174 5.84 11.12 -5.87
CA GLU A 174 4.85 11.99 -5.25
C GLU A 174 3.49 11.76 -5.90
N LEU A 175 2.46 11.75 -5.07
CA LEU A 175 1.07 11.58 -5.49
C LEU A 175 0.26 12.81 -5.08
N ALA A 176 -0.56 13.32 -5.97
CA ALA A 176 -1.47 14.43 -5.67
C ALA A 176 -2.90 14.06 -6.09
N PRO A 177 -3.84 13.84 -5.15
CA PRO A 177 -5.26 13.76 -5.50
C PRO A 177 -5.74 15.15 -5.93
N THR A 178 -6.67 15.19 -6.88
CA THR A 178 -7.15 16.43 -7.49
C THR A 178 -8.67 16.47 -7.56
N ARG A 179 -9.24 17.64 -7.82
CA ARG A 179 -10.66 17.83 -8.12
C ARG A 179 -11.02 17.70 -9.60
N TRP A 180 -10.03 17.52 -10.48
CA TRP A 180 -10.23 17.51 -11.92
C TRP A 180 -10.88 16.22 -12.38
N SER A 181 -11.90 16.36 -13.25
CA SER A 181 -12.64 15.23 -13.80
C SER A 181 -12.22 14.91 -15.23
N THR A 182 -11.73 15.89 -15.98
CA THR A 182 -11.28 15.70 -17.38
C THR A 182 -9.81 16.05 -17.52
N ILE A 183 -9.12 15.40 -18.46
CA ILE A 183 -7.67 15.59 -18.64
C ILE A 183 -7.33 17.03 -19.04
N ASN A 184 -8.25 17.72 -19.72
CA ASN A 184 -8.08 19.11 -20.16
C ASN A 184 -8.09 20.12 -18.99
N GLU A 185 -8.64 19.74 -17.83
CA GLU A 185 -8.61 20.57 -16.63
C GLU A 185 -7.27 20.47 -15.88
N VAL A 186 -6.46 19.45 -16.16
CA VAL A 186 -5.23 19.17 -15.41
C VAL A 186 -4.20 20.25 -15.67
N ASN A 187 -3.89 21.01 -14.61
CA ASN A 187 -2.93 22.11 -14.67
C ASN A 187 -1.77 21.88 -13.68
N LEU A 188 -0.63 21.44 -14.19
CA LEU A 188 0.57 21.17 -13.37
C LEU A 188 1.20 22.43 -12.74
N SER A 189 0.84 23.62 -13.22
CA SER A 189 1.26 24.91 -12.64
C SER A 189 0.36 25.36 -11.49
N ALA A 190 -0.76 24.69 -11.25
CA ALA A 190 -1.61 24.97 -10.09
C ALA A 190 -0.92 24.59 -8.78
N ARG A 191 -1.36 25.20 -7.67
CA ARG A 191 -0.86 24.88 -6.33
C ARG A 191 -1.41 23.55 -5.83
N LEU A 192 -0.82 22.47 -6.32
CA LEU A 192 -1.19 21.09 -5.99
C LEU A 192 -0.61 20.65 -4.64
N ARG A 193 -1.38 19.85 -3.90
CA ARG A 193 -0.91 19.18 -2.68
C ARG A 193 -0.28 17.83 -3.03
N TRP A 194 1.04 17.83 -3.12
CA TRP A 194 1.84 16.63 -3.36
C TRP A 194 2.14 15.93 -2.04
N PHE A 195 1.83 14.64 -2.00
CA PHE A 195 2.12 13.76 -0.88
C PHE A 195 3.26 12.82 -1.26
N ARG A 196 4.05 12.46 -0.25
CA ARG A 196 5.11 11.45 -0.30
C ARG A 196 4.82 10.37 0.73
N TYR A 197 5.53 9.26 0.65
CA TYR A 197 5.58 8.32 1.78
C TYR A 197 6.01 9.04 3.06
N ASP A 198 5.27 8.80 4.14
CA ASP A 198 5.54 9.39 5.45
C ASP A 198 4.96 8.49 6.54
N GLU A 199 5.80 7.70 7.18
CA GLU A 199 5.44 6.72 8.23
C GLU A 199 4.71 7.33 9.42
N ARG A 200 4.87 8.64 9.64
CA ARG A 200 4.25 9.34 10.78
C ARG A 200 2.90 9.93 10.41
N ARG A 201 2.50 9.89 9.13
CA ARG A 201 1.24 10.46 8.68
C ARG A 201 0.04 9.66 9.20
N LYS A 202 -0.89 10.36 9.84
CA LYS A 202 -2.19 9.81 10.19
C LYS A 202 -3.13 9.80 8.98
N PRO A 203 -3.98 8.76 8.82
CA PRO A 203 -4.98 8.74 7.77
C PRO A 203 -5.86 10.00 7.80
N THR A 204 -6.01 10.65 6.65
CA THR A 204 -6.73 11.92 6.53
C THR A 204 -7.68 11.85 5.35
N TYR A 205 -8.93 12.29 5.58
CA TYR A 205 -9.90 12.54 4.52
C TYR A 205 -9.84 14.01 4.14
N ILE A 206 -9.81 14.28 2.84
CA ILE A 206 -9.76 15.62 2.29
C ILE A 206 -10.99 15.79 1.39
N PRO A 207 -11.93 16.69 1.71
CA PRO A 207 -13.08 16.95 0.85
C PRO A 207 -12.65 17.38 -0.56
N SER A 208 -13.42 17.00 -1.57
CA SER A 208 -13.11 17.26 -2.98
C SER A 208 -13.01 18.75 -3.33
N GLU A 209 -13.75 19.59 -2.61
CA GLU A 209 -13.77 21.04 -2.70
C GLU A 209 -12.47 21.68 -2.22
N ASP A 210 -11.72 21.00 -1.35
CA ASP A 210 -10.46 21.49 -0.83
C ASP A 210 -9.26 21.12 -1.72
N LEU A 211 -9.43 20.23 -2.72
CA LEU A 211 -8.36 19.67 -3.56
C LEU A 211 -7.83 20.62 -4.64
#